data_AF-A0A2K9EI53-F1
#
_entry.id   AF-A0A2K9EI53-F1
#
_cell.length_a   1.000
_cell.length_b   1.000
_cell.length_c   1.000
_cell.angle_alpha   90.00
_cell.angle_beta   90.00
_cell.angle_gamma   90.00
#
_symmetry.space_group_name_H-M   'P 1'
#
loop_
_entity.id
_entity.type
_entity.pdbx_description
1 polymer ?
#
loop_
_entity_poly.entity_id
_entity_poly.type
_entity_poly.pdbx_seq_one_letter_code
_entity_poly.pdbx_strand_id
1 'polypeptide(L)'
;MVVIDSQGDLISTILAARHLPPERIVLIDPEDIAFPVCLNLFAVGQERLSGYDALERERLTNSFIELYDFVLGSLLSSGMTAKQSVVFRYITRLMFHIPDATIHTLRDLLEPGGAATYQKEIAALSGTPRRFFETEFNSKEFAATKTQVLRRLYSILENQTFERMFSHPSSKFDMFSELQSGKLILINTAKSLLKEQGTEVFGRFFIALLAQAAQERATIPADERLPAIVYIDEAQDYFDQNIGVILSQARKYKVGMVLAHQYLGQLSGGLMEALEANTAIKLAGGVSTRDARALSSQMGTTPDSIERQPKGSFATCIRGFTQSAVSMRIPFFQLEGMARASRDERDAIRNHSRAHYAEAWQEASPADALEADDNDDPDDPPPDPFAPSPTL
;
A
#
# COMPACT_ATOMS: atom_id res chain seq x y z
N MET A 1 -5.08 -0.15 15.43
CA MET A 1 -5.18 1.26 14.96
C MET A 1 -4.13 1.44 13.87
N VAL A 2 -4.42 2.20 12.82
CA VAL A 2 -3.46 2.50 11.75
C VAL A 2 -3.29 4.02 11.66
N VAL A 3 -2.06 4.49 11.48
CA VAL A 3 -1.73 5.91 11.29
C VAL A 3 -0.85 6.03 10.05
N ILE A 4 -1.28 6.85 9.09
CA ILE A 4 -0.51 7.22 7.90
C ILE A 4 -0.18 8.71 8.04
N ASP A 5 1.11 9.03 8.02
CA ASP A 5 1.63 10.38 8.28
C ASP A 5 2.74 10.69 7.26
N SER A 6 2.63 11.83 6.58
CA SER A 6 3.61 12.27 5.57
C SER A 6 4.76 13.08 6.12
N GLN A 7 4.59 13.70 7.29
CA GLN A 7 5.59 14.56 7.91
C GLN A 7 6.37 13.84 9.02
N GLY A 8 5.80 12.77 9.59
CA GLY A 8 6.42 11.96 10.64
C GLY A 8 6.29 12.54 12.05
N ASP A 9 5.77 13.76 12.19
CA ASP A 9 5.58 14.45 13.47
C ASP A 9 4.54 13.75 14.36
N LEU A 10 3.44 13.27 13.76
CA LEU A 10 2.39 12.55 14.49
C LEU A 10 2.94 11.20 14.97
N ILE A 11 3.62 10.46 14.10
CA ILE A 11 4.25 9.19 14.46
C ILE A 11 5.29 9.39 15.56
N SER A 12 6.16 10.39 15.43
CA SER A 12 7.18 10.73 16.43
C SER A 12 6.55 11.08 17.78
N THR A 13 5.44 11.81 17.77
CA THR A 13 4.69 12.16 18.99
C THR A 13 4.09 10.93 19.66
N ILE A 14 3.50 10.02 18.87
CA ILE A 14 2.94 8.75 19.35
C ILE A 14 4.04 7.88 19.97
N LEU A 15 5.14 7.66 19.25
CA LEU A 15 6.26 6.83 19.71
C LEU A 15 6.94 7.39 20.96
N ALA A 16 6.86 8.70 21.18
CA ALA A 16 7.40 9.33 22.36
C ALA A 16 6.43 9.36 23.55
N ALA A 17 5.15 9.05 23.35
CA ALA A 17 4.13 9.03 24.40
C ALA A 17 3.98 7.60 24.97
N ARG A 18 4.25 7.45 26.28
CA ARG A 18 4.02 6.22 27.08
C ARG A 18 4.93 5.03 26.73
N HIS A 19 4.99 4.07 27.66
CA HIS A 19 5.50 2.72 27.42
C HIS A 19 4.58 1.97 26.44
N LEU A 20 4.97 1.90 25.18
CA LEU A 20 4.31 1.09 24.17
C LEU A 20 5.10 -0.21 23.98
N PRO A 21 4.50 -1.39 24.24
CA PRO A 21 5.20 -2.66 24.06
C PRO A 21 5.61 -2.86 22.59
N PRO A 22 6.90 -3.13 22.30
CA PRO A 22 7.40 -3.27 20.92
C PRO A 22 6.60 -4.25 20.07
N GLU A 23 6.15 -5.36 20.64
CA GLU A 23 5.38 -6.41 19.97
C GLU A 23 3.95 -6.01 19.57
N ARG A 24 3.46 -4.87 20.07
CA ARG A 24 2.16 -4.31 19.68
C ARG A 24 2.28 -3.22 18.62
N ILE A 25 3.48 -2.88 18.17
CA ILE A 25 3.72 -1.81 17.22
C ILE A 25 4.32 -2.37 15.93
N VAL A 26 3.77 -1.94 14.81
CA VAL A 26 4.39 -2.08 13.50
C VAL A 26 4.85 -0.70 13.09
N LEU A 27 6.15 -0.51 12.92
CA LEU A 27 6.72 0.72 12.37
C LEU A 27 7.18 0.47 10.95
N ILE A 28 6.56 1.17 9.99
CA ILE A 28 6.96 1.21 8.60
C ILE A 28 7.51 2.60 8.34
N ASP A 29 8.82 2.67 8.10
CA ASP A 29 9.55 3.92 8.01
C ASP A 29 10.61 3.83 6.90
N PRO A 30 10.36 4.43 5.72
CA PRO A 30 11.28 4.36 4.58
C PRO A 30 12.58 5.13 4.83
N GLU A 31 12.67 5.94 5.88
CA GLU A 31 13.91 6.60 6.29
C GLU A 31 14.94 5.63 6.88
N ASP A 32 14.52 4.41 7.27
CA ASP A 32 15.40 3.34 7.73
C ASP A 32 16.05 2.59 6.56
N ILE A 33 16.86 3.30 5.77
CA ILE A 33 17.45 2.79 4.52
C ILE A 33 18.32 1.54 4.69
N ALA A 34 18.83 1.29 5.89
CA ALA A 34 19.64 0.12 6.23
C ALA A 34 18.78 -1.12 6.49
N PHE A 35 17.50 -0.94 6.82
CA PHE A 35 16.54 -2.00 7.07
C PHE A 35 15.22 -1.70 6.33
N PRO A 36 15.21 -1.74 4.98
CA PRO A 36 14.01 -1.54 4.20
C PRO A 36 12.94 -2.59 4.57
N VAL A 37 11.69 -2.14 4.67
CA VAL A 37 10.55 -3.03 4.89
C VAL A 37 10.35 -3.90 3.66
N CYS A 38 10.19 -5.20 3.86
CA CYS A 38 9.98 -6.17 2.78
C CYS A 38 8.51 -6.19 2.39
N LEU A 39 8.18 -5.51 1.29
CA LEU A 39 6.82 -5.36 0.77
C LEU A 39 6.75 -6.00 -0.61
N ASN A 40 6.26 -7.23 -0.72
CA ASN A 40 6.06 -7.82 -2.03
C ASN A 40 4.58 -7.81 -2.40
N LEU A 41 4.25 -7.08 -3.47
CA LEU A 41 2.91 -7.09 -4.05
C LEU A 41 2.46 -8.51 -4.42
N PHE A 42 3.36 -9.38 -4.89
CA PHE A 42 3.07 -10.71 -5.45
C PHE A 42 3.14 -11.85 -4.44
N ALA A 43 3.64 -11.60 -3.23
CA ALA A 43 3.76 -12.62 -2.19
C ALA A 43 2.47 -12.84 -1.40
N VAL A 44 1.31 -12.33 -1.84
CA VAL A 44 0.15 -12.27 -0.97
C VAL A 44 -0.45 -13.65 -0.73
N GLY A 45 -0.22 -14.15 0.49
CA GLY A 45 -1.05 -15.11 1.19
C GLY A 45 -1.41 -16.38 0.42
N GLN A 46 -0.58 -16.87 -0.50
CA GLN A 46 -0.89 -18.10 -1.26
C GLN A 46 -1.17 -19.29 -0.33
N GLU A 47 -0.40 -19.40 0.76
CA GLU A 47 -0.65 -20.38 1.81
C GLU A 47 -2.01 -20.16 2.48
N ARG A 48 -2.34 -18.91 2.83
CA ARG A 48 -3.63 -18.56 3.46
C ARG A 48 -4.81 -18.79 2.52
N LEU A 49 -4.67 -18.46 1.24
CA LEU A 49 -5.63 -18.72 0.17
C LEU A 49 -5.93 -20.21 -0.01
N SER A 50 -4.94 -21.07 0.20
CA SER A 50 -5.11 -22.52 0.12
C SER A 50 -6.03 -23.06 1.22
N GLY A 51 -6.06 -22.40 2.38
CA GLY A 51 -6.91 -22.76 3.52
C GLY A 51 -8.37 -22.32 3.39
N TYR A 52 -8.69 -21.43 2.45
CA TYR A 52 -10.06 -20.98 2.20
C TYR A 52 -10.82 -21.89 1.23
N ASP A 53 -12.15 -21.86 1.33
CA ASP A 53 -13.03 -22.53 0.39
C ASP A 53 -12.92 -21.93 -1.03
N ALA A 54 -13.48 -22.63 -2.02
CA ALA A 54 -13.32 -22.25 -3.42
C ALA A 54 -13.89 -20.85 -3.73
N LEU A 55 -15.03 -20.49 -3.13
CA LEU A 55 -15.70 -19.22 -3.38
C LEU A 55 -14.90 -18.07 -2.80
N GLU A 56 -14.41 -18.23 -1.57
CA GLU A 56 -13.67 -17.20 -0.89
C GLU A 56 -12.27 -17.04 -1.48
N ARG A 57 -11.63 -18.13 -1.92
CA ARG A 57 -10.40 -18.07 -2.72
C ARG A 57 -10.59 -17.26 -4.00
N GLU A 58 -11.69 -17.46 -4.71
CA GLU A 58 -11.99 -16.69 -5.94
C GLU A 58 -12.23 -15.21 -5.63
N ARG A 59 -12.97 -14.90 -4.56
CA ARG A 59 -13.19 -13.52 -4.11
C ARG A 59 -11.89 -12.81 -3.75
N LEU A 60 -11.03 -13.46 -2.97
CA LEU A 60 -9.74 -12.89 -2.57
C LEU A 60 -8.80 -12.73 -3.76
N THR A 61 -8.79 -13.69 -4.70
CA THR A 61 -8.03 -13.55 -5.95
C THR A 61 -8.48 -12.33 -6.75
N ASN A 62 -9.79 -12.09 -6.85
CA ASN A 62 -10.31 -10.90 -7.52
C ASN A 62 -10.00 -9.61 -6.75
N SER A 63 -10.07 -9.64 -5.42
CA SER A 63 -9.65 -8.54 -4.54
C SER A 63 -8.19 -8.19 -4.73
N PHE A 64 -7.31 -9.18 -4.86
CA PHE A 64 -5.91 -8.96 -5.17
C PHE A 64 -5.74 -8.32 -6.54
N ILE A 65 -6.40 -8.82 -7.58
CA ILE A 65 -6.37 -8.19 -8.91
C ILE A 65 -6.82 -6.72 -8.85
N GLU A 66 -7.87 -6.41 -8.09
CA GLU A 66 -8.32 -5.02 -7.88
C GLU A 66 -7.28 -4.18 -7.13
N LEU A 67 -6.66 -4.74 -6.07
CA LEU A 67 -5.55 -4.12 -5.35
C LEU A 67 -4.40 -3.78 -6.30
N TYR A 68 -4.03 -4.71 -7.19
CA TYR A 68 -3.02 -4.48 -8.20
C TYR A 68 -3.40 -3.38 -9.18
N ASP A 69 -4.60 -3.45 -9.74
CA ASP A 69 -5.13 -2.42 -10.63
C ASP A 69 -5.12 -1.04 -9.94
N PHE A 70 -5.38 -0.99 -8.63
CA PHE A 70 -5.33 0.24 -7.83
C PHE A 70 -3.90 0.71 -7.56
N VAL A 71 -3.01 -0.16 -7.05
CA VAL A 71 -1.61 0.20 -6.74
C VAL A 71 -0.92 0.61 -8.03
N LEU A 72 -0.97 -0.25 -9.05
CA LEU A 72 -0.40 0.07 -10.35
C LEU A 72 -1.14 1.23 -10.98
N GLY A 73 -2.45 1.38 -10.86
CA GLY A 73 -3.16 2.58 -11.32
C GLY A 73 -2.65 3.86 -10.65
N SER A 74 -2.39 3.81 -9.35
CA SER A 74 -1.88 4.92 -8.53
C SER A 74 -0.45 5.28 -8.88
N LEU A 75 0.35 4.29 -9.27
CA LEU A 75 1.71 4.45 -9.78
C LEU A 75 1.76 5.19 -11.13
N LEU A 76 0.62 5.34 -11.83
CA LEU A 76 0.54 5.93 -13.16
C LEU A 76 -0.37 7.15 -13.04
N SER A 77 0.19 8.36 -13.14
CA SER A 77 -0.43 9.65 -12.82
C SER A 77 -1.77 9.99 -13.53
N SER A 78 -2.26 9.12 -14.42
CA SER A 78 -3.52 9.24 -15.16
C SER A 78 -4.49 8.07 -14.94
N GLY A 79 -4.20 7.15 -14.01
CA GLY A 79 -4.85 5.84 -13.94
C GLY A 79 -4.49 4.94 -15.13
N MET A 80 -4.99 3.70 -15.08
CA MET A 80 -4.86 2.72 -16.16
C MET A 80 -5.84 2.99 -17.29
N THR A 81 -5.40 2.88 -18.55
CA THR A 81 -6.36 2.76 -19.67
C THR A 81 -7.03 1.38 -19.65
N ALA A 82 -8.20 1.24 -20.28
CA ALA A 82 -8.88 -0.07 -20.37
C ALA A 82 -7.97 -1.17 -20.96
N LYS A 83 -7.15 -0.85 -21.98
CA LYS A 83 -6.18 -1.79 -22.55
C LYS A 83 -5.09 -2.16 -21.56
N GLN A 84 -4.60 -1.19 -20.80
CA GLN A 84 -3.60 -1.40 -19.76
C GLN A 84 -4.13 -2.31 -18.65
N SER A 85 -5.35 -2.06 -18.13
CA SER A 85 -5.99 -2.92 -17.12
C SER A 85 -6.16 -4.36 -17.58
N VAL A 86 -6.50 -4.58 -18.86
CA VAL A 86 -6.63 -5.93 -19.42
C VAL A 86 -5.29 -6.68 -19.37
N VAL A 87 -4.21 -6.05 -19.84
CA VAL A 87 -2.86 -6.65 -19.81
C VAL A 87 -2.47 -6.98 -18.37
N PHE A 88 -2.66 -6.03 -17.47
CA PHE A 88 -2.25 -6.18 -16.07
C PHE A 88 -3.00 -7.27 -15.32
N ARG A 89 -4.29 -7.43 -15.58
CA ARG A 89 -5.09 -8.50 -14.99
C ARG A 89 -4.55 -9.89 -15.33
N TYR A 90 -4.12 -10.09 -16.58
CA TYR A 90 -3.54 -11.36 -16.99
C TYR A 90 -2.11 -11.54 -16.49
N ILE A 91 -1.30 -10.48 -16.49
CA ILE A 91 0.03 -10.49 -15.87
C ILE A 91 -0.06 -10.87 -14.40
N THR A 92 -0.92 -10.20 -13.62
CA THR A 92 -1.10 -10.48 -12.18
C THR A 92 -1.42 -11.95 -11.92
N ARG A 93 -2.28 -12.55 -12.76
CA ARG A 93 -2.59 -14.00 -12.67
C ARG A 93 -1.38 -14.88 -12.97
N LEU A 94 -0.55 -14.51 -13.94
CA LEU A 94 0.71 -15.22 -14.21
C LEU A 94 1.69 -15.06 -13.04
N MET A 95 1.82 -13.86 -12.49
CA MET A 95 2.74 -13.57 -11.38
C MET A 95 2.46 -14.43 -10.14
N PHE A 96 1.19 -14.79 -9.88
CA PHE A 96 0.87 -15.73 -8.80
C PHE A 96 1.37 -17.17 -9.04
N HIS A 97 1.71 -17.53 -10.28
CA HIS A 97 2.27 -18.84 -10.62
C HIS A 97 3.80 -18.83 -10.74
N ILE A 98 4.42 -17.66 -10.74
CA ILE A 98 5.88 -17.52 -10.79
C ILE A 98 6.41 -17.59 -9.35
N PRO A 99 7.28 -18.57 -9.01
CA PRO A 99 7.93 -18.62 -7.70
C PRO A 99 8.73 -17.34 -7.45
N ASP A 100 8.68 -16.84 -6.21
CA ASP A 100 9.45 -15.68 -5.78
C ASP A 100 9.28 -14.43 -6.68
N ALA A 101 8.11 -14.28 -7.30
CA ALA A 101 7.86 -13.18 -8.24
C ALA A 101 8.00 -11.83 -7.55
N THR A 102 8.76 -10.91 -8.14
CA THR A 102 8.97 -9.55 -7.61
C THR A 102 8.61 -8.49 -8.63
N ILE A 103 8.80 -7.22 -8.26
CA ILE A 103 8.70 -6.10 -9.20
C ILE A 103 9.71 -6.22 -10.37
N HIS A 104 10.86 -6.88 -10.16
CA HIS A 104 11.82 -7.17 -11.23
C HIS A 104 11.32 -8.26 -12.17
N THR A 105 10.70 -9.33 -11.64
CA THR A 105 10.03 -10.34 -12.47
C THR A 105 8.96 -9.72 -13.37
N LEU A 106 8.17 -8.77 -12.84
CA LEU A 106 7.20 -8.00 -13.63
C LEU A 106 7.88 -7.20 -14.74
N ARG A 107 8.98 -6.50 -14.42
CA ARG A 107 9.78 -5.74 -15.38
C ARG A 107 10.24 -6.66 -16.51
N ASP A 108 10.91 -7.75 -16.17
CA ASP A 108 11.51 -8.70 -17.11
C ASP A 108 10.44 -9.35 -18.02
N LEU A 109 9.27 -9.68 -17.46
CA LEU A 109 8.13 -10.21 -18.23
C LEU A 109 7.61 -9.22 -19.30
N LEU A 110 7.66 -7.92 -19.01
CA LEU A 110 7.18 -6.87 -19.90
C LEU A 110 8.17 -6.51 -21.00
N GLU A 111 9.43 -6.92 -20.88
CA GLU A 111 10.46 -6.70 -21.91
C GLU A 111 10.16 -7.47 -23.20
N PRO A 112 10.67 -7.01 -24.36
CA PRO A 112 10.55 -7.74 -25.60
C PRO A 112 11.13 -9.16 -25.48
N GLY A 113 10.28 -10.18 -25.64
CA GLY A 113 10.68 -11.58 -25.50
C GLY A 113 10.64 -12.12 -24.07
N GLY A 114 10.37 -11.31 -23.05
CA GLY A 114 10.38 -11.71 -21.64
C GLY A 114 9.46 -12.89 -21.29
N ALA A 115 8.32 -13.03 -21.99
CA ALA A 115 7.41 -14.17 -21.82
C ALA A 115 8.04 -15.53 -22.19
N ALA A 116 9.13 -15.56 -22.96
CA ALA A 116 9.84 -16.80 -23.30
C ALA A 116 10.48 -17.46 -22.07
N THR A 117 10.86 -16.67 -21.06
CA THR A 117 11.45 -17.16 -19.80
C THR A 117 10.42 -17.89 -18.93
N TYR A 118 9.14 -17.54 -19.03
CA TYR A 118 8.06 -18.01 -18.15
C TYR A 118 7.10 -19.00 -18.82
N GLN A 119 7.54 -19.74 -19.84
CA GLN A 119 6.68 -20.64 -20.61
C GLN A 119 6.06 -21.76 -19.76
N LYS A 120 6.79 -22.24 -18.75
CA LYS A 120 6.32 -23.28 -17.84
C LYS A 120 5.13 -22.77 -16.99
N GLU A 121 5.24 -21.57 -16.47
CA GLU A 121 4.23 -20.92 -15.63
C GLU A 121 3.03 -20.49 -16.48
N ILE A 122 3.26 -20.02 -17.71
CA ILE A 122 2.21 -19.74 -18.69
C ILE A 122 1.43 -21.03 -19.01
N ALA A 123 2.11 -22.16 -19.18
CA ALA A 123 1.45 -23.44 -19.44
C ALA A 123 0.63 -23.96 -18.24
N ALA A 124 0.96 -23.54 -17.02
CA ALA A 124 0.21 -23.86 -15.81
C ALA A 124 -1.10 -23.06 -15.68
N LEU A 125 -1.23 -21.92 -16.38
CA LEU A 125 -2.48 -21.18 -16.46
C LEU A 125 -3.58 -22.00 -17.16
N SER A 126 -4.84 -21.70 -16.86
CA SER A 126 -6.01 -22.32 -17.50
C SER A 126 -6.94 -21.28 -18.13
N GLY A 127 -7.72 -21.70 -19.13
CA GLY A 127 -8.76 -20.87 -19.75
C GLY A 127 -8.22 -19.64 -20.49
N THR A 128 -8.95 -18.52 -20.36
CA THR A 128 -8.65 -17.26 -21.07
C THR A 128 -7.28 -16.67 -20.75
N PRO A 129 -6.78 -16.66 -19.48
CA PRO A 129 -5.42 -16.21 -19.19
C PRO A 129 -4.34 -16.90 -20.00
N ARG A 130 -4.38 -18.24 -20.12
CA ARG A 130 -3.41 -18.99 -20.93
C ARG A 130 -3.49 -18.58 -22.40
N ARG A 131 -4.70 -18.56 -22.97
CA ARG A 131 -4.92 -18.16 -24.36
C ARG A 131 -4.40 -16.75 -24.64
N PHE A 132 -4.60 -15.81 -23.72
CA PHE A 132 -4.09 -14.45 -23.84
C PHE A 132 -2.57 -14.42 -24.00
N PHE A 133 -1.81 -15.19 -23.20
CA PHE A 133 -0.35 -15.27 -23.35
C PHE A 133 0.08 -15.95 -24.65
N GLU A 134 -0.66 -16.96 -25.10
CA GLU A 134 -0.37 -17.68 -26.35
C GLU A 134 -0.68 -16.85 -27.61
N THR A 135 -1.67 -15.96 -27.58
CA THR A 135 -2.16 -15.26 -28.80
C THR A 135 -2.00 -13.74 -28.78
N GLU A 136 -2.23 -13.09 -27.64
CA GLU A 136 -2.39 -11.63 -27.55
C GLU A 136 -1.15 -10.94 -26.94
N PHE A 137 -0.52 -11.52 -25.92
CA PHE A 137 0.49 -10.83 -25.13
C PHE A 137 1.70 -10.33 -25.93
N ASN A 138 2.09 -11.08 -26.97
CA ASN A 138 3.18 -10.72 -27.89
C ASN A 138 2.69 -10.11 -29.20
N SER A 139 1.39 -9.83 -29.33
CA SER A 139 0.83 -9.20 -30.52
C SER A 139 1.31 -7.74 -30.63
N LYS A 140 1.34 -7.23 -31.87
CA LYS A 140 1.69 -5.83 -32.14
C LYS A 140 0.71 -4.84 -31.47
N GLU A 141 -0.52 -5.28 -31.18
CA GLU A 141 -1.52 -4.46 -30.52
C GLU A 141 -1.13 -4.11 -29.08
N PHE A 142 -0.49 -5.04 -28.36
CA PHE A 142 -0.10 -4.83 -26.96
C PHE A 142 1.34 -4.35 -26.77
N ALA A 143 2.17 -4.37 -27.81
CA ALA A 143 3.57 -3.94 -27.72
C ALA A 143 3.73 -2.52 -27.13
N ALA A 144 2.98 -1.53 -27.66
CA ALA A 144 3.04 -0.16 -27.16
C ALA A 144 2.55 -0.04 -25.71
N THR A 145 1.50 -0.78 -25.36
CA THR A 145 0.94 -0.83 -24.01
C THR A 145 1.97 -1.37 -23.02
N LYS A 146 2.63 -2.50 -23.34
CA LYS A 146 3.69 -3.08 -22.48
C LYS A 146 4.85 -2.11 -22.29
N THR A 147 5.31 -1.45 -23.36
CA THR A 147 6.39 -0.45 -23.26
C THR A 147 6.02 0.73 -22.37
N GLN A 148 4.77 1.23 -22.44
CA GLN A 148 4.30 2.32 -21.57
C GLN A 148 4.30 1.91 -20.11
N VAL A 149 3.87 0.68 -19.83
CA VAL A 149 3.89 0.12 -18.48
C VAL A 149 5.33 0.00 -17.97
N LEU A 150 6.20 -0.62 -18.76
CA LEU A 150 7.60 -0.83 -18.43
C LEU A 150 8.32 0.49 -18.10
N ARG A 151 8.12 1.55 -18.90
CA ARG A 151 8.70 2.88 -18.64
C ARG A 151 8.28 3.46 -17.29
N ARG A 152 7.05 3.21 -16.87
CA ARG A 152 6.54 3.73 -15.60
C ARG A 152 7.02 2.89 -14.42
N LEU A 153 7.18 1.57 -14.60
CA LEU A 153 7.89 0.73 -13.62
C LEU A 153 9.31 1.24 -13.39
N TYR A 154 10.04 1.58 -14.46
CA TYR A 154 11.37 2.19 -14.34
C TYR A 154 11.35 3.50 -13.53
N SER A 155 10.33 4.36 -13.70
CA SER A 155 10.20 5.60 -12.92
C SER A 155 10.04 5.37 -11.41
N ILE A 156 9.48 4.23 -10.99
CA ILE A 156 9.30 3.89 -9.57
C ILE A 156 10.58 3.28 -9.02
N LEU A 157 11.17 2.36 -9.79
CA LEU A 157 12.41 1.68 -9.43
C LEU A 157 13.62 2.62 -9.46
N GLU A 158 13.55 3.75 -10.17
CA GLU A 158 14.55 4.82 -10.07
C GLU A 158 14.69 5.35 -8.64
N ASN A 159 13.62 5.29 -7.84
CA ASN A 159 13.72 5.55 -6.41
C ASN A 159 14.29 4.31 -5.70
N GLN A 160 15.58 4.37 -5.36
CA GLN A 160 16.28 3.29 -4.64
C GLN A 160 15.56 2.84 -3.36
N THR A 161 14.82 3.73 -2.69
CA THR A 161 14.04 3.34 -1.50
C THR A 161 12.94 2.36 -1.86
N PHE A 162 12.21 2.61 -2.95
CA PHE A 162 11.17 1.70 -3.45
C PHE A 162 11.76 0.43 -4.03
N GLU A 163 12.85 0.52 -4.76
CA GLU A 163 13.57 -0.65 -5.24
C GLU A 163 13.90 -1.59 -4.07
N ARG A 164 14.52 -1.07 -3.01
CA ARG A 164 14.85 -1.86 -1.81
C ARG A 164 13.64 -2.50 -1.14
N MET A 165 12.52 -1.79 -1.05
CA MET A 165 11.32 -2.29 -0.36
C MET A 165 10.53 -3.32 -1.19
N PHE A 166 10.44 -3.13 -2.51
CA PHE A 166 9.58 -3.94 -3.39
C PHE A 166 10.27 -5.14 -4.06
N SER A 167 11.59 -5.24 -3.93
CA SER A 167 12.38 -6.29 -4.59
C SER A 167 12.56 -7.57 -3.78
N HIS A 168 12.11 -7.59 -2.53
CA HIS A 168 12.19 -8.80 -1.71
C HIS A 168 11.14 -9.84 -2.18
N PRO A 169 11.49 -11.14 -2.30
CA PRO A 169 10.56 -12.18 -2.80
C PRO A 169 9.40 -12.48 -1.83
N SER A 170 9.57 -12.24 -0.53
CA SER A 170 8.47 -12.35 0.44
C SER A 170 8.00 -11.00 0.96
N SER A 171 6.70 -10.84 1.20
CA SER A 171 6.17 -9.74 2.01
C SER A 171 6.20 -10.14 3.49
N LYS A 172 6.95 -9.41 4.31
CA LYS A 172 6.98 -9.67 5.76
C LYS A 172 5.87 -8.96 6.53
N PHE A 173 5.26 -7.95 5.90
CA PHE A 173 4.11 -7.25 6.43
C PHE A 173 2.82 -7.77 5.78
N ASP A 174 1.82 -8.08 6.62
CA ASP A 174 0.48 -8.49 6.20
C ASP A 174 -0.58 -7.67 6.95
N MET A 175 -1.21 -6.73 6.25
CA MET A 175 -2.18 -5.80 6.85
C MET A 175 -3.34 -6.53 7.53
N PHE A 176 -3.85 -7.62 6.95
CA PHE A 176 -4.96 -8.38 7.51
C PHE A 176 -4.62 -8.95 8.90
N SER A 177 -3.51 -9.66 9.03
CA SER A 177 -3.09 -10.30 10.28
C SER A 177 -2.78 -9.27 11.37
N GLU A 178 -2.16 -8.15 10.99
CA GLU A 178 -1.80 -7.10 11.94
C GLU A 178 -3.02 -6.34 12.48
N LEU A 179 -4.05 -6.16 11.65
CA LEU A 179 -5.34 -5.63 12.09
C LEU A 179 -6.04 -6.57 13.09
N GLN A 180 -6.00 -7.90 12.90
CA GLN A 180 -6.61 -8.84 13.85
C GLN A 180 -5.84 -8.99 15.14
N SER A 181 -4.53 -8.80 15.09
CA SER A 181 -3.68 -8.80 16.29
C SER A 181 -3.89 -7.55 17.15
N GLY A 182 -4.70 -6.59 16.68
CA GLY A 182 -5.01 -5.36 17.37
C GLY A 182 -3.80 -4.43 17.51
N LYS A 183 -2.81 -4.54 16.62
CA LYS A 183 -1.58 -3.75 16.70
C LYS A 183 -1.82 -2.28 16.36
N LEU A 184 -0.86 -1.46 16.79
CA LEU A 184 -0.67 -0.08 16.37
C LEU A 184 0.26 -0.07 15.15
N ILE A 185 -0.29 0.19 13.98
CA ILE A 185 0.44 0.24 12.71
C ILE A 185 0.74 1.70 12.39
N LEU A 186 2.01 2.07 12.36
CA LEU A 186 2.51 3.41 12.10
C LEU A 186 3.24 3.41 10.76
N ILE A 187 2.73 4.18 9.81
CA ILE A 187 3.22 4.23 8.43
C ILE A 187 3.67 5.65 8.14
N ASN A 188 4.99 5.86 8.15
CA ASN A 188 5.59 7.11 7.71
C ASN A 188 5.72 7.09 6.19
N THR A 189 5.09 8.03 5.49
CA THR A 189 5.26 8.20 4.03
C THR A 189 6.37 9.18 3.67
N ALA A 190 7.05 9.76 4.66
CA ALA A 190 8.32 10.47 4.56
C ALA A 190 8.45 11.41 3.37
N LYS A 191 7.60 12.45 3.31
CA LYS A 191 7.54 13.39 2.18
C LYS A 191 8.86 14.10 1.89
N SER A 192 9.68 14.31 2.93
CA SER A 192 11.04 14.83 2.83
C SER A 192 11.95 13.96 1.95
N LEU A 193 11.88 12.64 2.13
CA LEU A 193 12.66 11.61 1.46
C LEU A 193 12.06 11.22 0.10
N LEU A 194 10.81 10.77 0.10
CA LEU A 194 10.14 10.20 -1.09
C LEU A 194 9.62 11.25 -2.07
N LYS A 195 9.65 12.54 -1.68
CA LYS A 195 9.03 13.65 -2.40
C LYS A 195 7.54 13.42 -2.64
N GLU A 196 6.90 14.33 -3.37
CA GLU A 196 5.46 14.34 -3.56
C GLU A 196 4.95 13.05 -4.23
N GLN A 197 5.52 12.68 -5.39
CA GLN A 197 5.09 11.50 -6.13
C GLN A 197 5.31 10.20 -5.33
N GLY A 198 6.46 10.06 -4.65
CA GLY A 198 6.70 8.87 -3.84
C GLY A 198 5.78 8.79 -2.62
N THR A 199 5.48 9.92 -1.98
CA THR A 199 4.52 9.98 -0.87
C THR A 199 3.14 9.48 -1.29
N GLU A 200 2.64 10.00 -2.41
CA GLU A 200 1.34 9.62 -3.00
C GLU A 200 1.31 8.11 -3.27
N VAL A 201 2.34 7.59 -3.95
CA VAL A 201 2.48 6.17 -4.28
C VAL A 201 2.48 5.29 -3.04
N PHE A 202 3.31 5.62 -2.06
CA PHE A 202 3.50 4.78 -0.88
C PHE A 202 2.27 4.81 0.03
N GLY A 203 1.66 5.98 0.23
CA GLY A 203 0.42 6.09 1.00
C GLY A 203 -0.73 5.36 0.33
N ARG A 204 -0.89 5.49 -1.00
CA ARG A 204 -1.90 4.74 -1.75
C ARG A 204 -1.67 3.24 -1.69
N PHE A 205 -0.43 2.77 -1.75
CA PHE A 205 -0.11 1.36 -1.56
C PHE A 205 -0.68 0.82 -0.24
N PHE A 206 -0.49 1.51 0.88
CA PHE A 206 -1.05 1.08 2.17
C PHE A 206 -2.56 1.22 2.28
N ILE A 207 -3.16 2.26 1.68
CA ILE A 207 -4.63 2.38 1.61
C ILE A 207 -5.22 1.21 0.82
N ALA A 208 -4.54 0.77 -0.22
CA ALA A 208 -4.96 -0.37 -1.01
C ALA A 208 -4.84 -1.68 -0.21
N LEU A 209 -3.70 -1.91 0.48
CA LEU A 209 -3.55 -3.04 1.41
C LEU A 209 -4.62 -3.02 2.50
N LEU A 210 -4.97 -1.85 3.03
CA LEU A 210 -6.06 -1.70 3.98
C LEU A 210 -7.41 -2.08 3.37
N ALA A 211 -7.70 -1.66 2.15
CA ALA A 211 -8.94 -2.01 1.45
C ALA A 211 -9.05 -3.52 1.21
N GLN A 212 -7.96 -4.15 0.77
CA GLN A 212 -7.88 -5.61 0.62
C GLN A 212 -8.08 -6.32 1.96
N ALA A 213 -7.35 -5.90 3.00
CA ALA A 213 -7.47 -6.48 4.34
C ALA A 213 -8.89 -6.29 4.90
N ALA A 214 -9.55 -5.16 4.60
CA ALA A 214 -10.93 -4.94 4.95
C ALA A 214 -11.85 -5.94 4.24
N GLN A 215 -11.67 -6.20 2.94
CA GLN A 215 -12.46 -7.21 2.23
C GLN A 215 -12.22 -8.62 2.77
N GLU A 216 -10.97 -8.99 3.08
CA GLU A 216 -10.62 -10.31 3.64
C GLU A 216 -11.25 -10.57 5.02
N ARG A 217 -11.61 -9.51 5.76
CA ARG A 217 -12.40 -9.62 7.01
C ARG A 217 -13.81 -10.16 6.80
N ALA A 218 -14.28 -10.31 5.55
CA ALA A 218 -15.49 -11.05 5.24
C ALA A 218 -15.45 -12.50 5.78
N THR A 219 -14.25 -13.09 5.82
CA THR A 219 -14.00 -14.46 6.32
C THR A 219 -14.18 -14.62 7.83
N ILE A 220 -14.20 -13.52 8.58
CA ILE A 220 -14.32 -13.53 10.04
C ILE A 220 -15.79 -13.28 10.44
N PRO A 221 -16.35 -14.02 11.40
CA PRO A 221 -17.67 -13.75 11.96
C PRO A 221 -17.83 -12.29 12.42
N ALA A 222 -18.99 -11.68 12.15
CA ALA A 222 -19.18 -10.25 12.35
C ALA A 222 -18.99 -9.78 13.81
N ASP A 223 -19.34 -10.64 14.77
CA ASP A 223 -19.18 -10.47 16.21
C ASP A 223 -17.72 -10.58 16.66
N GLU A 224 -16.91 -11.42 16.02
CA GLU A 224 -15.48 -11.60 16.33
C GLU A 224 -14.58 -10.50 15.74
N ARG A 225 -15.06 -9.76 14.73
CA ARG A 225 -14.30 -8.67 14.10
C ARG A 225 -13.97 -7.55 15.11
N LEU A 226 -12.68 -7.35 15.38
CA LEU A 226 -12.17 -6.23 16.19
C LEU A 226 -12.27 -4.90 15.41
N PRO A 227 -12.84 -3.83 15.97
CA PRO A 227 -12.85 -2.53 15.30
C PRO A 227 -11.43 -2.01 15.01
N ALA A 228 -11.20 -1.52 13.80
CA ALA A 228 -9.97 -0.84 13.42
C ALA A 228 -10.27 0.60 13.01
N ILE A 229 -9.53 1.57 13.56
CA ILE A 229 -9.59 2.97 13.15
C ILE A 229 -8.29 3.32 12.43
N VAL A 230 -8.42 3.95 11.28
CA VAL A 230 -7.33 4.41 10.43
C VAL A 230 -7.32 5.93 10.42
N TYR A 231 -6.20 6.52 10.82
CA TYR A 231 -5.94 7.95 10.76
C TYR A 231 -5.05 8.21 9.55
N ILE A 232 -5.47 9.13 8.69
CA ILE A 232 -4.70 9.56 7.53
C ILE A 232 -4.52 11.06 7.66
N ASP A 233 -3.29 11.49 7.88
CA ASP A 233 -2.91 12.89 7.86
C ASP A 233 -2.66 13.36 6.41
N GLU A 234 -2.91 14.64 6.14
CA GLU A 234 -2.82 15.22 4.79
C GLU A 234 -3.47 14.36 3.70
N ALA A 235 -4.70 13.91 3.97
CA ALA A 235 -5.29 12.80 3.23
C ALA A 235 -5.52 13.10 1.73
N GLN A 236 -5.54 14.38 1.34
CA GLN A 236 -5.56 14.79 -0.06
C GLN A 236 -4.38 14.29 -0.88
N ASP A 237 -3.22 14.07 -0.25
CA ASP A 237 -2.01 13.58 -0.92
C ASP A 237 -2.19 12.14 -1.44
N TYR A 238 -3.20 11.42 -0.95
CA TYR A 238 -3.44 10.01 -1.29
C TYR A 238 -4.76 9.75 -2.00
N PHE A 239 -5.68 10.72 -2.02
CA PHE A 239 -7.01 10.47 -2.57
C PHE A 239 -7.01 10.39 -4.10
N ASP A 240 -7.86 9.51 -4.59
CA ASP A 240 -8.22 9.36 -5.99
C ASP A 240 -9.75 9.19 -6.11
N GLN A 241 -10.25 8.80 -7.29
CA GLN A 241 -11.68 8.59 -7.50
C GLN A 241 -12.23 7.35 -6.76
N ASN A 242 -11.38 6.43 -6.31
CA ASN A 242 -11.78 5.16 -5.71
C ASN A 242 -11.97 5.26 -4.19
N ILE A 243 -11.52 6.32 -3.54
CA ILE A 243 -11.61 6.45 -2.07
C ILE A 243 -13.05 6.34 -1.56
N GLY A 244 -14.04 6.82 -2.32
CA GLY A 244 -15.46 6.67 -1.96
C GLY A 244 -15.89 5.21 -1.86
N VAL A 245 -15.41 4.36 -2.77
CA VAL A 245 -15.65 2.92 -2.75
C VAL A 245 -14.97 2.32 -1.52
N ILE A 246 -13.70 2.65 -1.27
CA ILE A 246 -12.94 2.16 -0.11
C ILE A 246 -13.65 2.52 1.20
N LEU A 247 -14.06 3.78 1.39
CA LEU A 247 -14.78 4.23 2.59
C LEU A 247 -16.10 3.48 2.78
N SER A 248 -16.86 3.28 1.70
CA SER A 248 -18.14 2.58 1.75
C SER A 248 -17.99 1.09 2.10
N GLN A 249 -16.94 0.44 1.59
CA GLN A 249 -16.68 -0.98 1.82
C GLN A 249 -16.05 -1.23 3.19
N ALA A 250 -15.05 -0.44 3.59
CA ALA A 250 -14.35 -0.54 4.87
C ALA A 250 -15.31 -0.57 6.06
N ARG A 251 -16.36 0.27 6.02
CA ARG A 251 -17.40 0.33 7.05
C ARG A 251 -18.08 -1.02 7.31
N LYS A 252 -18.35 -1.83 6.26
CA LYS A 252 -19.01 -3.15 6.39
C LYS A 252 -18.17 -4.13 7.20
N TYR A 253 -16.86 -3.89 7.27
CA TYR A 253 -15.87 -4.78 7.88
C TYR A 253 -15.28 -4.23 9.19
N LYS A 254 -16.00 -3.29 9.83
CA LYS A 254 -15.61 -2.60 11.07
C LYS A 254 -14.27 -1.85 10.97
N VAL A 255 -13.96 -1.33 9.78
CA VAL A 255 -12.85 -0.41 9.57
C VAL A 255 -13.42 1.01 9.44
N GLY A 256 -13.09 1.87 10.42
CA GLY A 256 -13.42 3.29 10.41
C GLY A 256 -12.21 4.12 9.97
N MET A 257 -12.46 5.24 9.30
CA MET A 257 -11.40 6.12 8.81
C MET A 257 -11.61 7.55 9.32
N VAL A 258 -10.51 8.19 9.71
CA VAL A 258 -10.41 9.59 10.12
C VAL A 258 -9.44 10.25 9.15
N LEU A 259 -9.93 11.25 8.42
CA LEU A 259 -9.22 11.90 7.33
C LEU A 259 -8.99 13.35 7.74
N ALA A 260 -7.72 13.76 7.86
CA ALA A 260 -7.36 15.16 8.09
C ALA A 260 -7.04 15.84 6.76
N HIS A 261 -7.54 17.08 6.59
CA HIS A 261 -7.39 17.83 5.36
C HIS A 261 -7.50 19.34 5.61
N GLN A 262 -6.72 20.15 4.91
CA GLN A 262 -6.63 21.60 5.13
C GLN A 262 -7.51 22.44 4.19
N TYR A 263 -7.60 22.08 2.91
CA TYR A 263 -8.19 22.95 1.87
C TYR A 263 -9.10 22.21 0.90
N LEU A 264 -10.43 22.31 1.08
CA LEU A 264 -11.39 21.58 0.22
C LEU A 264 -11.23 21.89 -1.27
N GLY A 265 -10.69 23.07 -1.62
CA GLY A 265 -10.38 23.43 -3.01
C GLY A 265 -9.34 22.55 -3.71
N GLN A 266 -8.58 21.73 -2.98
CA GLN A 266 -7.66 20.73 -3.56
C GLN A 266 -8.38 19.45 -3.99
N LEU A 267 -9.61 19.23 -3.52
CA LEU A 267 -10.39 18.05 -3.85
C LEU A 267 -11.13 18.28 -5.17
N SER A 268 -11.13 17.26 -6.03
CA SER A 268 -12.03 17.26 -7.19
C SER A 268 -13.50 17.20 -6.74
N GLY A 269 -14.44 17.68 -7.57
CA GLY A 269 -15.86 17.68 -7.22
C GLY A 269 -16.41 16.29 -6.87
N GLY A 270 -16.05 15.26 -7.65
CA GLY A 270 -16.47 13.89 -7.37
C GLY A 270 -15.86 13.31 -6.09
N LEU A 271 -14.62 13.67 -5.78
CA LEU A 271 -13.97 13.28 -4.52
C LEU A 271 -14.65 13.95 -3.31
N MET A 272 -14.99 15.23 -3.44
CA MET A 272 -15.74 15.95 -2.42
C MET A 272 -17.10 15.28 -2.16
N GLU A 273 -17.87 15.00 -3.19
CA GLU A 273 -19.15 14.27 -3.08
C GLU A 273 -18.99 12.90 -2.41
N ALA A 274 -17.93 12.16 -2.77
CA ALA A 274 -17.63 10.86 -2.20
C ALA A 274 -17.31 10.94 -0.69
N LEU A 275 -16.47 11.89 -0.28
CA LEU A 275 -16.15 12.13 1.12
C LEU A 275 -17.39 12.57 1.89
N GLU A 276 -18.18 13.47 1.32
CA GLU A 276 -19.41 13.95 1.92
C GLU A 276 -20.38 12.79 2.14
N ALA A 277 -20.64 11.96 1.14
CA ALA A 277 -21.55 10.82 1.25
C ALA A 277 -21.12 9.82 2.32
N ASN A 278 -19.80 9.55 2.43
CA ASN A 278 -19.28 8.48 3.29
C ASN A 278 -18.83 8.92 4.69
N THR A 279 -18.71 10.22 4.97
CA THR A 279 -18.35 10.73 6.31
C THR A 279 -19.57 11.15 7.12
N ALA A 280 -19.88 10.38 8.17
CA ALA A 280 -20.98 10.70 9.08
C ALA A 280 -20.61 11.78 10.10
N ILE A 281 -19.34 11.83 10.52
CA ILE A 281 -18.82 12.76 11.51
C ILE A 281 -17.96 13.79 10.79
N LYS A 282 -18.18 15.08 11.06
CA LYS A 282 -17.43 16.19 10.48
C LYS A 282 -16.98 17.11 11.60
N LEU A 283 -15.69 17.44 11.62
CA LEU A 283 -15.07 18.42 12.52
C LEU A 283 -14.45 19.49 11.64
N ALA A 284 -14.85 20.75 11.82
CA ALA A 284 -14.38 21.88 11.03
C ALA A 284 -13.97 23.04 11.93
N GLY A 285 -12.76 23.57 11.75
CA GLY A 285 -12.25 24.70 12.50
C GLY A 285 -10.99 25.27 11.83
N GLY A 286 -10.80 26.59 11.89
CA GLY A 286 -9.64 27.25 11.25
C GLY A 286 -9.62 27.17 9.71
N VAL A 287 -10.78 26.98 9.08
CA VAL A 287 -10.92 26.86 7.62
C VAL A 287 -11.14 28.21 6.93
N SER A 288 -10.93 28.28 5.62
CA SER A 288 -11.22 29.49 4.83
C SER A 288 -12.71 29.79 4.75
N THR A 289 -13.10 31.04 4.47
CA THR A 289 -14.51 31.43 4.26
C THR A 289 -15.17 30.63 3.13
N ARG A 290 -14.40 30.23 2.10
CA ARG A 290 -14.90 29.38 1.02
C ARG A 290 -15.27 27.98 1.53
N ASP A 291 -14.38 27.37 2.31
CA ASP A 291 -14.59 26.02 2.84
C ASP A 291 -15.68 26.01 3.91
N ALA A 292 -15.74 27.04 4.75
CA ALA A 292 -16.82 27.23 5.73
C ALA A 292 -18.19 27.27 5.06
N ARG A 293 -18.33 27.99 3.94
CA ARG A 293 -19.58 28.01 3.14
C ARG A 293 -19.93 26.67 2.54
N ALA A 294 -18.94 25.91 2.07
CA ALA A 294 -19.19 24.58 1.53
C ALA A 294 -19.69 23.60 2.61
N LEU A 295 -19.12 23.68 3.81
CA LEU A 295 -19.46 22.78 4.93
C LEU A 295 -20.74 23.19 5.68
N SER A 296 -21.07 24.49 5.73
CA SER A 296 -22.12 25.01 6.63
C SER A 296 -23.49 24.37 6.40
N SER A 297 -23.86 24.12 5.14
CA SER A 297 -25.13 23.48 4.77
C SER A 297 -25.24 22.07 5.34
N GLN A 298 -24.20 21.25 5.16
CA GLN A 298 -24.17 19.85 5.63
C GLN A 298 -24.06 19.74 7.15
N MET A 299 -23.50 20.76 7.78
CA MET A 299 -23.31 20.82 9.22
C MET A 299 -24.47 21.55 9.92
N GLY A 300 -25.51 21.97 9.19
CA GLY A 300 -26.68 22.66 9.74
C GLY A 300 -26.32 23.93 10.51
N THR A 301 -25.32 24.67 10.05
CA THR A 301 -24.78 25.85 10.75
C THR A 301 -24.48 26.99 9.78
N THR A 302 -23.97 28.12 10.27
CA THR A 302 -23.53 29.25 9.44
C THR A 302 -22.03 29.21 9.19
N PRO A 303 -21.53 29.75 8.06
CA PRO A 303 -20.09 29.84 7.79
C PRO A 303 -19.33 30.54 8.94
N ASP A 304 -19.86 31.66 9.42
CA ASP A 304 -19.34 32.40 10.58
C ASP A 304 -19.15 31.53 11.83
N SER A 305 -20.03 30.57 12.09
CA SER A 305 -19.92 29.68 13.26
C SER A 305 -18.75 28.70 13.13
N ILE A 306 -18.36 28.34 11.91
CA ILE A 306 -17.20 27.49 11.63
C ILE A 306 -15.91 28.34 11.67
N GLU A 307 -15.93 29.53 11.05
CA GLU A 307 -14.77 30.43 10.97
C GLU A 307 -14.33 30.94 12.35
N ARG A 308 -15.28 31.20 13.25
CA ARG A 308 -15.02 31.73 14.60
C ARG A 308 -14.64 30.66 15.62
N GLN A 309 -14.45 29.40 15.21
CA GLN A 309 -13.98 28.38 16.13
C GLN A 309 -12.57 28.76 16.63
N PRO A 310 -12.37 28.92 17.95
CA PRO A 310 -11.04 29.20 18.48
C PRO A 310 -10.11 28.02 18.23
N LYS A 311 -8.80 28.27 18.25
CA LYS A 311 -7.79 27.22 18.10
C LYS A 311 -8.07 26.08 19.10
N GLY A 312 -8.20 24.86 18.58
CA GLY A 312 -8.51 23.65 19.36
C GLY A 312 -9.99 23.39 19.58
N SER A 313 -10.86 24.22 19.02
CA SER A 313 -12.29 23.95 18.93
C SER A 313 -12.69 23.71 17.48
N PHE A 314 -13.69 22.87 17.30
CA PHE A 314 -14.22 22.48 16.00
C PHE A 314 -15.75 22.52 16.05
N ALA A 315 -16.36 23.14 15.04
CA ALA A 315 -17.76 22.90 14.74
C ALA A 315 -17.88 21.41 14.38
N THR A 316 -18.70 20.68 15.14
CA THR A 316 -18.79 19.23 15.05
C THR A 316 -20.21 18.83 14.74
N CYS A 317 -20.38 18.02 13.69
CA CYS A 317 -21.66 17.48 13.25
C CYS A 317 -21.58 15.97 13.14
N ILE A 318 -22.60 15.28 13.64
CA ILE A 318 -22.81 13.85 13.48
C ILE A 318 -24.13 13.67 12.73
N ARG A 319 -24.05 13.21 11.48
CA ARG A 319 -25.19 13.01 10.60
C ARG A 319 -26.25 12.12 11.27
N GLY A 320 -27.48 12.62 11.32
CA GLY A 320 -28.62 11.91 11.92
C GLY A 320 -28.67 11.94 13.45
N PHE A 321 -27.72 12.60 14.11
CA PHE A 321 -27.68 12.75 15.56
C PHE A 321 -27.73 14.23 15.98
N THR A 322 -26.88 15.07 15.42
CA THR A 322 -26.91 16.53 15.66
C THR A 322 -27.81 17.22 14.65
N GLN A 323 -28.73 18.09 15.11
CA GLN A 323 -29.54 18.94 14.22
C GLN A 323 -28.72 20.08 13.59
N SER A 324 -27.76 20.61 14.34
CA SER A 324 -26.82 21.65 13.92
C SER A 324 -25.45 21.38 14.56
N ALA A 325 -24.39 21.92 13.95
CA ALA A 325 -23.04 21.76 14.47
C ALA A 325 -22.92 22.32 15.90
N VAL A 326 -22.29 21.55 16.77
CA VAL A 326 -21.94 21.96 18.13
C VAL A 326 -20.45 22.22 18.23
N SER A 327 -20.04 23.24 18.98
CA SER A 327 -18.61 23.48 19.21
C SER A 327 -18.06 22.43 20.17
N MET A 328 -17.05 21.68 19.72
CA MET A 328 -16.33 20.70 20.50
C MET A 328 -14.89 21.16 20.67
N ARG A 329 -14.41 21.22 21.92
CA ARG A 329 -13.02 21.56 22.22
C ARG A 329 -12.20 20.29 22.40
N ILE A 330 -11.13 20.16 21.62
CA ILE A 330 -10.11 19.13 21.75
C ILE A 330 -8.91 19.76 22.46
N PRO A 331 -8.54 19.29 23.66
CA PRO A 331 -7.39 19.82 24.39
C PRO A 331 -6.09 19.49 23.65
N PHE A 332 -5.24 20.51 23.46
CA PHE A 332 -3.91 20.33 22.89
C PHE A 332 -2.94 19.70 23.88
N PHE A 333 -1.85 19.15 23.34
CA PHE A 333 -0.69 18.69 24.09
C PHE A 333 -0.97 17.55 25.07
N GLN A 334 -2.09 16.84 24.91
CA GLN A 334 -2.41 15.72 25.79
C GLN A 334 -1.41 14.57 25.64
N LEU A 335 -0.99 14.24 24.41
CA LEU A 335 0.02 13.19 24.16
C LEU A 335 1.42 13.67 24.56
N GLU A 336 1.74 14.92 24.26
CA GLU A 336 3.03 15.56 24.55
C GLU A 336 3.26 15.74 26.04
N GLY A 337 2.18 15.94 26.82
CA GLY A 337 2.20 15.99 28.28
C GLY A 337 2.23 14.63 28.97
N MET A 338 2.15 13.50 28.25
CA MET A 338 2.29 12.18 28.84
C MET A 338 3.74 11.88 29.24
N ALA A 339 3.92 10.87 30.09
CA ALA A 339 5.25 10.31 30.38
C ALA A 339 5.95 9.92 29.07
N ARG A 340 7.20 10.38 28.92
CA ARG A 340 7.96 10.24 27.67
C ARG A 340 8.71 8.92 27.64
N ALA A 341 8.65 8.22 26.51
CA ALA A 341 9.49 7.06 26.27
C ALA A 341 10.97 7.47 26.23
N SER A 342 11.81 6.67 26.85
CA SER A 342 13.27 6.74 26.76
C SER A 342 13.74 6.49 25.32
N ARG A 343 15.03 6.70 25.07
CA ARG A 343 15.65 6.34 23.80
C ARG A 343 15.62 4.82 23.59
N ASP A 344 15.98 4.06 24.62
CA ASP A 344 16.06 2.60 24.55
C ASP A 344 14.69 1.96 24.25
N GLU A 345 13.61 2.50 24.80
CA GLU A 345 12.25 2.02 24.49
C GLU A 345 11.87 2.25 23.02
N ARG A 346 12.22 3.43 22.47
CA ARG A 346 11.97 3.73 21.06
C ARG A 346 12.84 2.89 20.13
N ASP A 347 14.10 2.67 20.50
CA ASP A 347 15.02 1.80 19.78
C ASP A 347 14.55 0.34 19.84
N ALA A 348 13.96 -0.10 20.95
CA ALA A 348 13.35 -1.43 21.06
C ALA A 348 12.17 -1.63 20.10
N ILE A 349 11.30 -0.62 19.96
CA ILE A 349 10.20 -0.64 18.98
C ILE A 349 10.74 -0.76 17.54
N ARG A 350 11.73 0.07 17.20
CA ARG A 350 12.36 0.06 15.88
C ARG A 350 13.04 -1.28 15.61
N ASN A 351 13.83 -1.80 16.54
CA ASN A 351 14.52 -3.09 16.41
C ASN A 351 13.54 -4.26 16.31
N HIS A 352 12.43 -4.24 17.07
CA HIS A 352 11.38 -5.24 16.93
C HIS A 352 10.77 -5.20 15.53
N SER A 353 10.45 -4.01 15.02
CA SER A 353 9.90 -3.85 13.67
C SER A 353 10.89 -4.31 12.59
N ARG A 354 12.17 -3.98 12.73
CA ARG A 354 13.23 -4.45 11.82
C ARG A 354 13.30 -5.98 11.76
N ALA A 355 13.28 -6.64 12.92
CA ALA A 355 13.38 -8.09 13.01
C ALA A 355 12.19 -8.83 12.37
N HIS A 356 11.00 -8.22 12.37
CA HIS A 356 9.77 -8.88 11.89
C HIS A 356 9.36 -8.46 10.49
N TYR A 357 9.63 -7.22 10.08
CA TYR A 357 9.06 -6.63 8.85
C TYR A 357 10.10 -6.21 7.82
N ALA A 358 11.39 -6.21 8.17
CA ALA A 358 12.47 -5.73 7.31
C ALA A 358 13.59 -6.77 7.15
N GLU A 359 14.55 -6.43 6.28
CA GLU A 359 15.84 -7.11 6.19
C GLU A 359 16.96 -6.09 6.10
N ALA A 360 18.14 -6.47 6.60
CA ALA A 360 19.32 -5.64 6.44
C ALA A 360 19.65 -5.53 4.95
N TRP A 361 19.72 -4.30 4.44
CA TRP A 361 20.12 -4.07 3.06
C TRP A 361 21.61 -4.34 2.91
N GLN A 362 21.95 -5.35 2.11
CA GLN A 362 23.32 -5.59 1.66
C GLN A 362 23.41 -5.06 0.22
N GLU A 363 24.28 -4.07 -0.02
CA GLU A 363 24.66 -3.76 -1.40
C GLU A 363 25.36 -5.00 -1.96
N ALA A 364 24.83 -5.54 -3.06
CA ALA A 364 25.55 -6.55 -3.83
C ALA A 364 26.94 -5.99 -4.13
N SER A 365 27.99 -6.68 -3.68
CA SER A 365 29.34 -6.27 -4.01
C SER A 365 29.49 -6.36 -5.53
N PRO A 366 30.14 -5.40 -6.21
CA PRO A 366 30.47 -5.53 -7.63
C PRO A 366 31.23 -6.84 -7.96
N ALA A 367 31.87 -7.46 -6.96
CA ALA A 367 32.52 -8.76 -7.10
C ALA A 367 31.52 -9.92 -7.28
N ASP A 368 30.37 -9.89 -6.60
CA ASP A 368 29.36 -10.96 -6.66
C ASP A 368 28.64 -10.99 -8.03
N ALA A 369 28.61 -9.85 -8.72
CA ALA A 369 28.06 -9.73 -10.08
C ALA A 369 29.04 -10.20 -11.17
N LEU A 370 30.36 -10.17 -10.89
CA LEU A 370 31.40 -10.65 -11.81
C LEU A 370 31.58 -12.17 -11.70
N GLU A 371 31.41 -12.76 -10.51
CA GLU A 371 31.50 -14.22 -10.33
C GLU A 371 30.32 -15.00 -10.96
N ALA A 372 29.20 -14.32 -11.27
CA ALA A 372 28.05 -14.95 -11.94
C ALA A 372 28.23 -15.09 -13.47
N ASP A 373 29.15 -14.34 -14.08
CA ASP A 373 29.40 -14.31 -15.53
C ASP A 373 30.69 -15.06 -15.94
N ASP A 374 31.54 -15.44 -14.96
CA ASP A 374 32.83 -16.13 -15.18
C ASP A 374 32.73 -17.67 -15.23
N ASN A 375 31.52 -18.25 -15.27
CA ASN A 375 31.34 -19.70 -15.43
C ASN A 375 31.30 -20.16 -16.91
N ASP A 376 31.52 -19.27 -17.88
CA ASP A 376 31.79 -19.61 -19.27
C ASP A 376 33.21 -19.18 -19.63
N ASP A 377 34.21 -19.94 -19.18
CA ASP A 377 35.59 -19.81 -19.65
C ASP A 377 35.67 -20.27 -21.12
N PRO A 378 35.96 -19.38 -22.09
CA PRO A 378 35.98 -19.75 -23.51
C PRO A 378 37.14 -20.67 -23.91
N ASP A 379 38.08 -20.93 -22.98
CA ASP A 379 39.27 -21.75 -23.20
C ASP A 379 39.13 -23.19 -22.64
N ASP A 380 37.97 -23.58 -22.11
CA ASP A 380 37.78 -24.96 -21.64
C ASP A 380 37.67 -25.91 -22.85
N PRO A 381 38.62 -26.86 -23.04
CA PRO A 381 38.62 -27.72 -24.21
C PRO A 381 37.37 -28.62 -24.21
N PRO A 382 36.75 -28.86 -25.38
CA PRO A 382 35.54 -29.67 -25.44
C PRO A 382 35.79 -31.06 -24.84
N PRO A 383 34.82 -31.62 -24.09
CA PRO A 383 35.02 -32.87 -23.37
C PRO A 383 35.36 -34.00 -24.34
N ASP A 384 36.43 -34.73 -24.04
CA ASP A 384 36.93 -35.86 -24.83
C ASP A 384 35.84 -36.95 -24.95
N PRO A 385 35.33 -37.23 -26.16
CA PRO A 385 34.28 -38.22 -26.38
C PRO A 385 34.73 -39.67 -26.09
N PHE A 386 36.00 -39.90 -25.74
CA PHE A 386 36.55 -41.20 -25.36
C PHE A 386 36.90 -41.34 -23.87
N ALA A 387 36.58 -40.36 -23.03
CA ALA A 387 36.79 -40.47 -21.59
C ALA A 387 35.88 -41.57 -21.00
N PRO A 388 36.43 -42.55 -20.27
CA PRO A 388 35.64 -43.62 -19.67
C PRO A 388 34.72 -43.05 -18.59
N SER A 389 33.43 -43.40 -18.64
CA SER A 389 32.45 -42.96 -17.65
C SER A 389 32.88 -43.36 -16.23
N PRO A 390 32.75 -42.46 -15.24
CA PRO A 390 33.08 -42.80 -13.85
C PRO A 390 32.14 -43.91 -13.38
N THR A 391 32.76 -44.98 -12.88
CA THR A 391 32.08 -46.15 -12.31
C THR A 391 31.20 -45.73 -11.13
N LEU A 392 29.97 -46.27 -11.13
CA LEU A 392 28.88 -46.06 -10.17
C LEU A 392 29.29 -46.21 -8.69
#